data_AF-A0A930DEZ3-F1
#
_entry.id   AF-A0A930DEZ3-F1
#
_cell.length_a   1.000
_cell.length_b   1.000
_cell.length_c   1.000
_cell.angle_alpha   90.00
_cell.angle_beta   90.00
_cell.angle_gamma   90.00
#
_symmetry.space_group_name_H-M   'P 1'
#
loop_
_entity.id
_entity.type
_entity.pdbx_description
1 polymer ?
#
loop_
_entity_poly.entity_id
_entity_poly.type
_entity_poly.pdbx_seq_one_letter_code
_entity_poly.pdbx_strand_id
1 'polypeptide(L)'
;MNFFKRVPLPLCGVALGFAALGNLLAAYSPYLKIFCGVLAFVGILFVTCKYLTMPEAFVTDMKNPVMASVSGTYTMTLMLLAGYIKSIVPAFAMILWYVAIVLHFVLIIYFTLNFILKIKIPDDLMKVFASYFIVYVGIVVASVTAPAFNNIALGQICFLIGFIFYAPLFFYVSFRYIKLGNKK
;
A
#
# COMPACT_ATOMS: atom_id res chain seq x y z
N MET A 1 -25.79 -13.04 -8.60
CA MET A 1 -25.31 -11.80 -7.95
C MET A 1 -23.82 -11.99 -7.65
N ASN A 2 -22.92 -11.39 -8.44
CA ASN A 2 -21.51 -11.78 -8.50
C ASN A 2 -20.77 -11.47 -7.19
N PHE A 3 -20.27 -12.50 -6.49
CA PHE A 3 -19.47 -12.40 -5.26
C PHE A 3 -18.35 -11.36 -5.35
N PHE A 4 -17.70 -11.26 -6.52
CA PHE A 4 -16.63 -10.29 -6.81
C PHE A 4 -17.05 -8.82 -6.64
N LYS A 5 -18.33 -8.48 -6.80
CA LYS A 5 -18.83 -7.12 -6.55
C LYS A 5 -18.68 -6.68 -5.09
N ARG A 6 -18.62 -7.64 -4.15
CA ARG A 6 -18.59 -7.38 -2.72
C ARG A 6 -17.18 -7.32 -2.14
N VAL A 7 -16.16 -7.61 -2.93
CA VAL A 7 -14.77 -7.59 -2.45
C VAL A 7 -14.33 -6.12 -2.23
N PRO A 8 -14.03 -5.72 -0.99
CA PRO A 8 -13.64 -4.34 -0.71
C PRO A 8 -12.14 -4.13 -1.03
N LEU A 9 -11.78 -2.97 -1.59
CA LEU A 9 -10.36 -2.60 -1.78
C LEU A 9 -9.53 -2.67 -0.47
N PRO A 10 -10.08 -2.28 0.70
CA PRO A 10 -9.42 -2.50 1.99
C PRO A 10 -8.96 -3.93 2.29
N LEU A 11 -9.44 -4.95 1.59
CA LEU A 11 -8.91 -6.32 1.71
C LEU A 11 -7.40 -6.39 1.42
N CYS A 12 -6.87 -5.50 0.57
CA CYS A 12 -5.42 -5.38 0.34
C CYS A 12 -4.65 -5.04 1.61
N GLY A 13 -5.21 -4.22 2.51
CA GLY A 13 -4.60 -3.88 3.80
C GLY A 13 -4.56 -5.08 4.75
N VAL A 14 -5.60 -5.92 4.73
CA VAL A 14 -5.62 -7.19 5.48
C VAL A 14 -4.56 -8.14 4.93
N ALA A 15 -4.48 -8.28 3.61
CA ALA A 15 -3.46 -9.10 2.95
C ALA A 15 -2.03 -8.60 3.27
N LEU A 16 -1.81 -7.29 3.28
CA LEU A 16 -0.55 -6.68 3.69
C LEU A 16 -0.19 -7.06 5.12
N GLY A 17 -1.15 -6.98 6.03
CA GLY A 17 -1.00 -7.36 7.43
C GLY A 17 -0.58 -8.82 7.59
N PHE A 18 -1.22 -9.75 6.87
CA PHE A 18 -0.80 -11.15 6.86
C PHE A 18 0.60 -11.35 6.29
N ALA A 19 0.95 -10.72 5.16
CA ALA A 19 2.29 -10.84 4.58
C ALA A 19 3.37 -10.31 5.53
N ALA A 20 3.12 -9.19 6.22
CA ALA A 20 4.03 -8.64 7.22
C ALA A 20 4.13 -9.55 8.45
N LEU A 21 2.99 -10.05 8.95
CA LEU A 21 2.95 -10.97 10.08
C LEU A 21 3.72 -12.27 9.80
N GLY A 22 3.56 -12.85 8.62
CA GLY A 22 4.31 -14.05 8.24
C GLY A 22 5.82 -13.81 8.17
N ASN A 23 6.26 -12.61 7.78
CA ASN A 23 7.68 -12.24 7.83
C ASN A 23 8.19 -12.15 9.27
N LEU A 24 7.37 -11.65 10.21
CA LEU A 24 7.69 -11.62 11.63
C LEU A 24 7.73 -13.03 12.25
N LEU A 25 6.75 -13.88 11.90
CA LEU A 25 6.65 -15.25 12.39
C LEU A 25 7.67 -16.21 11.78
N ALA A 26 8.39 -15.78 10.74
CA ALA A 26 9.42 -16.57 10.08
C ALA A 26 10.52 -17.07 11.03
N ALA A 27 10.84 -16.28 12.06
CA ALA A 27 11.83 -16.64 13.08
C ALA A 27 11.36 -17.79 14.00
N TYR A 28 10.05 -18.01 14.10
CA TYR A 28 9.45 -19.03 14.97
C TYR A 28 9.04 -20.28 14.21
N SER A 29 8.45 -20.12 13.01
CA SER A 29 8.01 -21.24 12.19
C SER A 29 7.93 -20.89 10.71
N PRO A 30 8.66 -21.60 9.84
CA PRO A 30 8.52 -21.47 8.38
C PRO A 30 7.10 -21.76 7.90
N TYR A 31 6.38 -22.69 8.55
CA TYR A 31 5.01 -23.04 8.18
C TYR A 31 4.03 -21.89 8.42
N LEU A 32 4.19 -21.16 9.53
CA LEU A 32 3.37 -19.97 9.81
C LEU A 32 3.61 -18.86 8.79
N LYS A 33 4.87 -18.64 8.41
CA LYS A 33 5.20 -17.73 7.30
C LYS A 33 4.42 -18.13 6.05
N ILE A 34 4.56 -19.38 5.60
CA ILE A 34 3.89 -19.85 4.38
C ILE A 34 2.37 -19.68 4.48
N PHE A 35 1.76 -20.07 5.60
CA PHE A 35 0.32 -19.93 5.81
C PHE A 35 -0.14 -18.47 5.68
N CYS A 36 0.54 -17.54 6.35
CA CYS A 36 0.25 -16.12 6.22
C CYS A 36 0.45 -15.60 4.79
N GLY A 37 1.50 -16.06 4.09
CA GLY A 37 1.75 -15.73 2.69
C GLY A 37 0.65 -16.21 1.76
N VAL A 38 0.12 -17.41 1.97
CA VAL A 38 -1.03 -17.95 1.21
C VAL A 38 -2.28 -17.11 1.44
N LEU A 39 -2.60 -16.75 2.69
CA LEU A 39 -3.74 -15.89 2.99
C LEU A 39 -3.61 -14.50 2.33
N ALA A 40 -2.41 -13.91 2.39
CA ALA A 40 -2.13 -12.64 1.73
C ALA A 40 -2.29 -12.74 0.20
N PHE A 41 -1.77 -13.81 -0.39
CA PHE A 41 -1.91 -14.07 -1.83
C PHE A 41 -3.38 -14.22 -2.25
N VAL A 42 -4.16 -15.01 -1.51
CA VAL A 42 -5.60 -15.19 -1.76
C VAL A 42 -6.35 -13.86 -1.66
N GLY A 43 -6.03 -13.03 -0.66
CA GLY A 43 -6.64 -11.70 -0.50
C GLY A 43 -6.36 -10.79 -1.70
N ILE A 44 -5.11 -10.74 -2.16
CA ILE A 44 -4.73 -9.97 -3.36
C ILE A 44 -5.41 -10.53 -4.60
N LEU A 45 -5.43 -11.85 -4.77
CA LEU A 45 -6.08 -12.52 -5.91
C LEU A 45 -7.56 -12.11 -6.01
N PHE A 46 -8.31 -12.09 -4.91
CA PHE A 46 -9.70 -11.66 -4.93
C PHE A 46 -9.88 -10.21 -5.39
N VAL A 47 -9.01 -9.31 -4.94
CA VAL A 47 -9.04 -7.90 -5.35
C VAL A 47 -8.66 -7.74 -6.81
N THR A 48 -7.62 -8.45 -7.28
CA THR A 48 -7.22 -8.47 -8.69
C THR A 48 -8.36 -8.98 -9.57
N CYS A 49 -8.99 -10.11 -9.22
CA CYS A 49 -10.13 -10.66 -9.96
C CYS A 49 -11.32 -9.68 -10.01
N LYS A 50 -11.62 -8.97 -8.93
CA LYS A 50 -12.64 -7.90 -8.94
C LYS A 50 -12.33 -6.84 -10.00
N TYR A 51 -11.12 -6.30 -10.03
CA TYR A 51 -10.81 -5.18 -10.94
C TYR A 51 -10.56 -5.60 -12.39
N LEU A 52 -10.13 -6.84 -12.62
CA LEU A 52 -10.08 -7.40 -13.97
C LEU A 52 -11.48 -7.62 -14.55
N THR A 53 -12.44 -8.03 -13.72
CA THR A 53 -13.84 -8.23 -14.16
C THR A 53 -14.65 -6.93 -14.17
N MET A 54 -14.26 -5.93 -13.37
CA MET A 54 -14.98 -4.66 -13.23
C MET A 54 -14.02 -3.45 -13.20
N PRO A 55 -13.42 -3.08 -14.35
CA PRO A 55 -12.50 -1.93 -14.41
C PRO A 55 -13.15 -0.60 -14.02
N GLU A 56 -14.44 -0.41 -14.33
CA GLU A 56 -15.19 0.79 -13.96
C GLU A 56 -15.30 0.99 -12.44
N ALA A 57 -15.34 -0.12 -11.68
CA ALA A 57 -15.34 -0.06 -10.22
C ALA A 57 -13.99 0.45 -9.69
N PHE A 58 -12.88 0.07 -10.33
CA PHE A 58 -11.55 0.59 -9.98
C PHE A 58 -11.50 2.10 -10.19
N VAL A 59 -11.92 2.58 -11.36
CA VAL A 59 -11.92 4.02 -11.68
C VAL A 59 -12.79 4.80 -10.69
N THR A 60 -13.92 4.23 -10.28
CA THR A 60 -14.82 4.83 -9.29
C THR A 60 -14.18 4.90 -7.91
N ASP A 61 -13.59 3.79 -7.44
CA ASP A 61 -12.90 3.72 -6.14
C ASP A 61 -11.72 4.71 -6.10
N MET A 62 -10.98 4.86 -7.20
CA MET A 62 -9.83 5.77 -7.31
C MET A 62 -10.19 7.27 -7.29
N LYS A 63 -11.46 7.65 -7.44
CA LYS A 63 -11.92 9.03 -7.26
C LYS A 63 -12.11 9.42 -5.80
N ASN A 64 -12.27 8.44 -4.90
CA ASN A 64 -12.38 8.69 -3.47
C ASN A 64 -10.97 8.74 -2.84
N PRO A 65 -10.60 9.81 -2.13
CA PRO A 65 -9.24 9.98 -1.59
C PRO A 65 -8.87 8.90 -0.56
N VAL A 66 -9.83 8.38 0.21
CA VAL A 66 -9.56 7.31 1.19
C VAL A 66 -9.34 5.98 0.47
N MET A 67 -10.13 5.68 -0.56
CA MET A 67 -9.97 4.43 -1.30
C MET A 67 -8.72 4.46 -2.17
N ALA A 68 -8.45 5.57 -2.85
CA ALA A 68 -7.22 5.78 -3.60
C ALA A 68 -5.99 5.63 -2.70
N SER A 69 -6.04 6.12 -1.45
CA SER A 69 -4.91 5.96 -0.55
C SER A 69 -4.72 4.51 -0.07
N VAL A 70 -5.81 3.83 0.28
CA VAL A 70 -5.80 2.42 0.68
C VAL A 70 -5.32 1.52 -0.47
N SER A 71 -5.52 1.90 -1.74
CA SER A 71 -5.01 1.16 -2.90
C SER A 71 -3.49 0.91 -2.85
N GLY A 72 -2.72 1.79 -2.17
CA GLY A 72 -1.28 1.61 -1.98
C GLY A 72 -0.91 0.31 -1.28
N THR A 73 -1.78 -0.19 -0.39
CA THR A 73 -1.57 -1.48 0.27
C THR A 73 -1.51 -2.65 -0.72
N TYR A 74 -2.15 -2.57 -1.89
CA TYR A 74 -2.03 -3.59 -2.93
C TYR A 74 -0.58 -3.73 -3.41
N THR A 75 0.02 -2.61 -3.84
CA THR A 75 1.41 -2.59 -4.30
C THR A 75 2.42 -2.95 -3.20
N MET A 76 2.17 -2.53 -1.95
CA MET A 76 3.00 -2.91 -0.81
C MET A 76 2.92 -4.43 -0.56
N THR A 77 1.74 -5.03 -0.66
CA THR A 77 1.59 -6.49 -0.51
C THR A 77 2.30 -7.22 -1.65
N LEU A 78 2.26 -6.71 -2.88
CA LEU A 78 3.04 -7.28 -3.99
C LEU A 78 4.55 -7.26 -3.71
N MET A 79 5.08 -6.16 -3.15
CA MET A 79 6.49 -6.08 -2.76
C MET A 79 6.85 -7.15 -1.71
N LEU A 80 6.01 -7.33 -0.69
CA LEU A 80 6.22 -8.38 0.32
C LEU A 80 6.12 -9.77 -0.30
N LEU A 81 5.07 -10.07 -1.06
CA LEU A 81 4.84 -11.37 -1.70
C LEU A 81 5.96 -11.72 -2.69
N ALA A 82 6.55 -10.74 -3.37
CA ALA A 82 7.74 -10.96 -4.19
C ALA A 82 8.89 -11.54 -3.34
N GLY A 83 9.09 -11.05 -2.12
CA GLY A 83 10.04 -11.61 -1.16
C GLY A 83 9.71 -13.05 -0.74
N TYR A 84 8.42 -13.42 -0.66
CA TYR A 84 7.99 -14.79 -0.34
C TYR A 84 8.32 -15.78 -1.44
N ILE A 85 8.11 -15.39 -2.70
CA ILE A 85 8.29 -16.28 -3.86
C ILE A 85 9.72 -16.26 -4.41
N LYS A 86 10.59 -15.39 -3.89
CA LYS A 86 11.98 -15.26 -4.37
C LYS A 86 12.74 -16.59 -4.36
N SER A 87 12.58 -17.42 -3.33
CA SER A 87 13.27 -18.72 -3.25
C SER A 87 12.76 -19.76 -4.25
N ILE A 88 11.59 -19.54 -4.84
CA ILE A 88 10.91 -20.47 -5.75
C ILE A 88 11.13 -20.03 -7.21
N VAL A 89 10.89 -18.75 -7.50
CA VAL A 89 10.98 -18.16 -8.85
C VAL A 89 11.71 -16.81 -8.82
N PRO A 90 13.07 -16.80 -8.65
CA PRO A 90 13.83 -15.58 -8.38
C PRO A 90 13.68 -14.48 -9.44
N ALA A 91 13.69 -14.85 -10.73
CA ALA A 91 13.58 -13.89 -11.83
C ALA A 91 12.21 -13.19 -11.85
N PHE A 92 11.12 -13.96 -11.72
CA PHE A 92 9.77 -13.41 -11.65
C PHE A 92 9.57 -12.55 -10.39
N ALA A 93 10.08 -13.01 -9.24
CA ALA A 93 10.04 -12.25 -8.01
C ALA A 93 10.69 -10.87 -8.16
N MET A 94 11.86 -10.81 -8.80
CA MET A 94 12.57 -9.56 -9.03
C MET A 94 11.78 -8.60 -9.93
N ILE A 95 11.23 -9.11 -11.03
CA ILE A 95 10.38 -8.32 -11.95
C ILE A 95 9.17 -7.79 -11.20
N LEU A 96 8.46 -8.66 -10.46
CA LEU A 96 7.28 -8.29 -9.69
C LEU A 96 7.59 -7.20 -8.66
N TRP A 97 8.74 -7.30 -7.99
CA TRP A 97 9.18 -6.31 -7.00
C TRP A 97 9.39 -4.93 -7.61
N TYR A 98 10.13 -4.84 -8.73
CA TYR A 98 10.33 -3.56 -9.42
C TYR A 98 9.03 -2.99 -9.98
N VAL A 99 8.18 -3.83 -10.58
CA VAL A 99 6.85 -3.40 -11.07
C VAL A 99 6.01 -2.84 -9.93
N ALA A 100 6.00 -3.50 -8.77
CA ALA A 100 5.27 -3.01 -7.60
C ALA A 100 5.78 -1.65 -7.11
N ILE A 101 7.09 -1.43 -7.12
CA ILE A 101 7.71 -0.13 -6.77
C ILE A 101 7.28 0.96 -7.75
N VAL A 102 7.39 0.70 -9.06
CA VAL A 102 6.97 1.65 -10.10
C VAL A 102 5.48 1.99 -9.96
N LEU A 103 4.63 0.98 -9.77
CA LEU A 103 3.20 1.19 -9.55
C LEU A 103 2.91 2.04 -8.31
N HIS A 104 3.68 1.86 -7.23
CA HIS A 104 3.53 2.68 -6.02
C HIS A 104 3.96 4.13 -6.26
N PHE A 105 5.03 4.38 -7.02
CA PHE A 105 5.41 5.74 -7.43
C PHE A 105 4.35 6.40 -8.32
N VAL A 106 3.80 5.66 -9.29
CA VAL A 106 2.67 6.15 -10.11
C VAL A 106 1.49 6.52 -9.22
N LEU A 107 1.19 5.71 -8.19
CA LEU A 107 0.14 6.00 -7.22
C LEU A 107 0.44 7.28 -6.42
N ILE A 108 1.68 7.48 -5.95
CA ILE A 108 2.09 8.71 -5.24
C ILE A 108 1.85 9.94 -6.13
N ILE A 109 2.28 9.89 -7.39
CA ILE A 109 2.09 10.99 -8.35
C ILE A 109 0.60 11.23 -8.58
N TYR A 110 -0.16 10.19 -8.90
CA TYR A 110 -1.60 10.26 -9.11
C TYR A 110 -2.30 10.90 -7.91
N PHE A 111 -1.97 10.44 -6.70
CA PHE A 111 -2.57 10.91 -5.46
C PHE A 111 -2.26 12.38 -5.20
N THR A 112 -1.01 12.78 -5.45
CA THR A 112 -0.56 14.16 -5.28
C THR A 112 -1.32 15.10 -6.22
N LEU A 113 -1.39 14.77 -7.51
CA LEU A 113 -2.04 15.61 -8.53
C LEU A 113 -3.56 15.69 -8.34
N ASN A 114 -4.19 14.60 -7.92
CA ASN A 114 -5.66 14.52 -7.87
C ASN A 114 -6.24 14.96 -6.53
N PHE A 115 -5.50 14.82 -5.43
CA PHE A 115 -6.00 15.14 -4.10
C PHE A 115 -5.17 16.24 -3.43
N ILE A 116 -3.87 16.04 -3.20
CA ILE A 116 -3.06 16.97 -2.39
C ILE A 116 -3.02 18.39 -2.99
N LEU A 117 -2.70 18.52 -4.28
CA LEU A 117 -2.60 19.84 -4.93
C LEU A 117 -3.95 20.57 -5.05
N LYS A 118 -5.07 19.87 -4.83
CA LYS A 118 -6.42 20.46 -4.91
C LYS A 118 -6.98 20.86 -3.54
N ILE A 119 -6.26 20.59 -2.44
CA ILE A 119 -6.69 20.97 -1.09
C ILE A 119 -6.43 22.46 -0.89
N LYS A 120 -7.49 23.24 -0.60
CA LYS A 120 -7.38 24.67 -0.25
C LYS A 120 -7.42 24.86 1.26
N ILE A 121 -6.31 25.26 1.86
CA ILE A 121 -6.22 25.55 3.31
C ILE A 121 -6.69 27.00 3.55
N PRO A 122 -7.55 27.28 4.55
CA PRO A 122 -8.01 26.41 5.65
C PRO A 122 -9.35 25.68 5.42
N ASP A 123 -10.08 25.97 4.35
CA ASP A 123 -11.47 25.52 4.15
C ASP A 123 -11.60 24.00 3.98
N ASP A 124 -10.59 23.36 3.39
CA ASP A 124 -10.59 21.94 3.05
C ASP A 124 -9.90 21.05 4.11
N LEU A 125 -9.68 21.53 5.32
CA LEU A 125 -9.02 20.75 6.39
C LEU A 125 -9.77 19.43 6.69
N MET A 126 -11.08 19.38 6.45
CA MET A 126 -11.92 18.18 6.57
C MET A 126 -11.55 17.07 5.55
N LYS A 127 -10.95 17.44 4.41
CA LYS A 127 -10.56 16.53 3.32
C LYS A 127 -9.19 15.87 3.55
N VAL A 128 -8.59 16.05 4.72
CA VAL A 128 -7.30 15.48 5.11
C VAL A 128 -7.53 14.23 5.94
N PHE A 129 -7.08 13.07 5.45
CA PHE A 129 -7.31 11.80 6.11
C PHE A 129 -6.01 11.17 6.58
N ALA A 130 -6.05 10.47 7.73
CA ALA A 130 -4.91 9.70 8.22
C ALA A 130 -4.49 8.60 7.22
N SER A 131 -5.39 8.13 6.37
CA SER A 131 -5.05 7.16 5.32
C SER A 131 -4.02 7.68 4.31
N TYR A 132 -3.74 8.99 4.25
CA TYR A 132 -2.74 9.54 3.31
C TYR A 132 -1.33 9.04 3.63
N PHE A 133 -1.04 8.68 4.89
CA PHE A 133 0.21 8.02 5.26
C PHE A 133 0.44 6.72 4.47
N ILE A 134 -0.63 6.00 4.09
CA ILE A 134 -0.52 4.73 3.36
C ILE A 134 0.19 4.93 2.02
N VAL A 135 -0.08 6.02 1.30
CA VAL A 135 0.52 6.28 -0.02
C VAL A 135 1.94 6.80 0.12
N TYR A 136 2.14 7.78 1.00
CA TYR A 136 3.41 8.50 1.05
C TYR A 136 4.48 7.77 1.87
N VAL A 137 4.09 7.13 2.97
CA VAL A 137 5.00 6.34 3.81
C VAL A 137 5.05 4.88 3.33
N GLY A 138 4.04 4.42 2.58
CA GLY A 138 3.96 3.04 2.11
C GLY A 138 5.15 2.59 1.25
N ILE A 139 5.79 3.52 0.53
CA ILE A 139 6.98 3.24 -0.30
C ILE A 139 8.15 2.67 0.51
N VAL A 140 8.19 2.90 1.82
CA VAL A 140 9.19 2.33 2.74
C VAL A 140 9.15 0.79 2.75
N VAL A 141 8.05 0.16 2.31
CA VAL A 141 8.02 -1.30 2.15
C VAL A 141 9.05 -1.80 1.12
N ALA A 142 9.44 -0.96 0.15
CA ALA A 142 10.56 -1.28 -0.72
C ALA A 142 11.88 -1.40 0.05
N SER A 143 12.10 -0.60 1.11
CA SER A 143 13.32 -0.66 1.91
C SER A 143 13.43 -1.94 2.73
N VAL A 144 12.31 -2.43 3.29
CA VAL A 144 12.31 -3.66 4.10
C VAL A 144 12.47 -4.92 3.25
N THR A 145 12.13 -4.84 1.96
CA THR A 145 12.24 -5.95 1.00
C THR A 145 13.51 -5.88 0.15
N ALA A 146 14.14 -4.72 0.03
CA ALA A 146 15.38 -4.51 -0.73
C ALA A 146 16.54 -5.48 -0.42
N PRO A 147 16.80 -5.88 0.84
CA PRO A 147 17.83 -6.88 1.13
C PRO A 147 17.55 -8.21 0.46
N ALA A 148 16.27 -8.59 0.37
CA ALA A 148 15.89 -9.79 -0.34
C ALA A 148 16.24 -9.69 -1.83
N PHE A 149 16.39 -8.52 -2.45
CA PHE A 149 16.72 -8.35 -3.87
C PHE A 149 18.13 -7.85 -4.14
N ASN A 150 19.00 -7.78 -3.12
CA ASN A 150 20.37 -7.26 -3.20
C ASN A 150 20.45 -5.81 -3.75
N ASN A 151 19.41 -5.00 -3.56
CA ASN A 151 19.40 -3.60 -4.00
C ASN A 151 19.13 -2.65 -2.82
N ILE A 152 20.08 -2.64 -1.87
CA ILE A 152 20.00 -1.85 -0.64
C ILE A 152 19.95 -0.34 -0.95
N ALA A 153 20.69 0.12 -1.95
CA ALA A 153 20.72 1.53 -2.36
C ALA A 153 19.32 2.03 -2.73
N LEU A 154 18.58 1.28 -3.56
CA LEU A 154 17.19 1.62 -3.90
C LEU A 154 16.28 1.60 -2.66
N GLY A 155 16.48 0.63 -1.78
CA GLY A 155 15.76 0.55 -0.51
C GLY A 155 15.98 1.79 0.36
N GLN A 156 17.21 2.27 0.49
CA GLN A 156 17.56 3.47 1.24
C GLN A 156 16.95 4.73 0.63
N ILE A 157 16.96 4.85 -0.70
CA ILE A 157 16.29 5.96 -1.41
C ILE A 157 14.79 5.95 -1.09
N CYS A 158 14.12 4.79 -1.21
CA CYS A 158 12.70 4.67 -0.90
C CYS A 158 12.39 4.98 0.57
N PHE A 159 13.26 4.56 1.49
CA PHE A 159 13.16 4.90 2.91
C PHE A 159 13.21 6.42 3.13
N LEU A 160 14.21 7.09 2.55
CA LEU A 160 14.40 8.54 2.69
C LEU A 160 13.21 9.31 2.12
N ILE A 161 12.69 8.90 0.95
CA ILE A 161 11.50 9.50 0.35
C ILE A 161 10.31 9.39 1.30
N GLY A 162 10.03 8.20 1.83
CA GLY A 162 8.92 8.00 2.76
C GLY A 162 9.09 8.78 4.07
N PHE A 163 10.31 8.87 4.58
CA PHE A 163 10.63 9.63 5.79
C PHE A 163 10.46 11.15 5.59
N ILE A 164 10.91 11.69 4.46
CA ILE A 164 10.73 13.11 4.12
C ILE A 164 9.25 13.45 4.00
N PHE A 165 8.44 12.58 3.40
CA PHE A 165 6.99 12.80 3.31
C PHE A 165 6.25 12.61 4.63
N TYR A 166 6.76 11.75 5.52
CA TYR A 166 6.16 11.52 6.84
C TYR A 166 6.06 12.82 7.66
N ALA A 167 7.14 13.60 7.74
CA ALA A 167 7.18 14.80 8.58
C ALA A 167 6.05 15.82 8.29
N PRO A 168 5.88 16.34 7.05
CA PRO A 168 4.81 17.31 6.76
C PRO A 168 3.42 16.70 6.94
N LEU A 169 3.21 15.44 6.55
CA LEU A 169 1.93 14.75 6.75
C LEU A 169 1.60 14.58 8.25
N PHE A 170 2.61 14.27 9.06
CA PHE A 170 2.46 14.15 10.51
C PHE A 170 1.96 15.44 11.15
N PHE A 171 2.61 16.57 10.84
CA PHE A 171 2.16 17.88 11.33
C PHE A 171 0.75 18.22 10.81
N TYR A 172 0.50 17.97 9.52
CA TYR A 172 -0.75 18.36 8.88
C TYR A 172 -1.96 17.56 9.39
N VAL A 173 -1.83 16.23 9.51
CA VAL A 173 -2.89 15.37 10.08
C VAL A 173 -3.08 15.67 11.57
N SER A 174 -2.01 15.87 12.33
CA SER A 174 -2.10 16.21 13.76
C SER A 174 -2.82 17.55 13.98
N PHE A 175 -2.47 18.57 13.21
CA PHE A 175 -3.13 19.89 13.27
C PHE A 175 -4.63 19.79 12.99
N ARG A 176 -5.03 19.00 11.98
CA ARG A 176 -6.44 18.71 11.70
C ARG A 176 -7.13 18.11 12.92
N TYR A 177 -6.57 17.07 13.53
CA TYR A 177 -7.19 16.40 14.69
C TYR A 177 -7.35 17.32 15.90
N ILE A 178 -6.35 18.17 16.16
CA ILE A 178 -6.42 19.16 17.25
C ILE A 178 -7.52 20.19 16.97
N LYS A 179 -7.61 20.70 15.74
CA LYS A 179 -8.54 21.80 15.39
C LYS A 179 -9.99 21.33 15.17
N LEU A 180 -10.20 20.13 14.66
CA LEU A 180 -11.52 19.59 14.31
C LEU A 180 -12.03 18.55 15.32
N GLY A 181 -11.31 18.32 16.42
CA GLY A 181 -11.64 17.35 17.46
C GLY A 181 -13.14 17.34 17.81
N ASN A 182 -13.78 16.18 17.60
CA ASN A 182 -15.18 15.85 17.89
C ASN A 182 -16.30 16.50 17.05
N LYS A 183 -16.02 17.20 15.95
CA LYS A 183 -17.09 17.49 14.97
C LYS A 183 -17.22 16.31 14.00
N LYS A 184 -18.13 15.38 14.33
CA LYS A 184 -18.60 14.35 13.40
C LYS A 184 -19.27 15.00 12.19
#